data_AF-A0A1Z4NPT0-F1
#
_entry.id   AF-A0A1Z4NPT0-F1
#
_cell.length_a   1.000
_cell.length_b   1.000
_cell.length_c   1.000
_cell.angle_alpha   90.00
_cell.angle_beta   90.00
_cell.angle_gamma   90.00
#
_symmetry.space_group_name_H-M   'P 1'
#
loop_
_entity.id
_entity.type
_entity.pdbx_description
1 polymer ?
#
loop_
_entity_poly.entity_id
_entity_poly.type
_entity_poly.pdbx_seq_one_letter_code
_entity_poly.pdbx_strand_id
1 'polypeptide(L)'
;MTRLADIFPNASNVQFHNLAEKTDTDIWEFAKSNNFCIVTQDADFAERSRLYGSPPKVVWLRCGNAPTYQVEALIRAGQYAIQELLEKPDFHCLELH
;
A
#
# COMPACT_ATOMS: atom_id res chain seq x y z
N MET A 1 -8.86 9.87 -14.36
CA MET A 1 -8.97 10.58 -13.07
C MET A 1 -8.31 9.73 -11.99
N THR A 2 -7.32 10.28 -11.31
CA THR A 2 -6.67 9.67 -10.16
C THR A 2 -7.56 9.89 -8.93
N ARG A 3 -8.29 8.84 -8.51
CA ARG A 3 -9.32 8.87 -7.46
C ARG A 3 -8.82 9.35 -6.09
N LEU A 4 -7.51 9.31 -5.85
CA LEU A 4 -6.88 9.66 -4.58
C LEU A 4 -5.91 10.84 -4.69
N ALA A 5 -5.78 11.49 -5.85
CA ALA A 5 -4.72 12.47 -6.06
C ALA A 5 -4.83 13.74 -5.19
N ASP A 6 -6.02 14.04 -4.67
CA ASP A 6 -6.23 15.13 -3.71
C ASP A 6 -5.59 14.87 -2.35
N ILE A 7 -5.40 13.59 -1.96
CA ILE A 7 -4.84 13.21 -0.65
C ILE A 7 -3.51 12.45 -0.76
N PHE A 8 -3.29 11.76 -1.89
CA PHE A 8 -2.09 11.02 -2.24
C PHE A 8 -1.71 11.31 -3.70
N PRO A 9 -1.16 12.50 -4.01
CA PRO A 9 -0.87 12.94 -5.38
C PRO A 9 0.16 12.05 -6.10
N ASN A 10 1.04 11.40 -5.33
CA ASN A 10 2.10 10.53 -5.84
C ASN A 10 1.71 9.04 -5.84
N ALA A 11 0.46 8.69 -5.51
CA ALA A 11 0.02 7.30 -5.55
C ALA A 11 -0.05 6.81 -7.00
N SER A 12 0.45 5.60 -7.22
CA SER A 12 0.46 4.95 -8.53
C SER A 12 0.02 3.49 -8.42
N ASN A 13 -0.45 2.92 -9.53
CA ASN A 13 -0.80 1.51 -9.62
C ASN A 13 0.31 0.75 -10.35
N VAL A 14 0.56 -0.49 -9.94
CA VAL A 14 1.55 -1.41 -10.52
C VAL A 14 1.48 -1.51 -12.06
N GLN A 15 0.30 -1.38 -12.66
CA GLN A 15 0.10 -1.39 -14.11
C GLN A 15 0.86 -0.27 -14.83
N PHE A 16 1.03 0.90 -14.19
CA PHE A 16 1.73 2.04 -14.78
C PHE A 16 3.26 1.92 -14.67
N HIS A 17 3.75 0.93 -13.94
CA HIS A 17 5.17 0.63 -13.76
C HIS A 17 5.61 -0.66 -14.45
N ASN A 18 4.77 -1.24 -15.32
CA ASN A 18 5.00 -2.55 -15.95
C ASN A 18 5.16 -3.70 -14.92
N LEU A 19 4.48 -3.58 -13.77
CA LEU A 19 4.53 -4.54 -12.67
C LEU A 19 3.27 -5.40 -12.56
N ALA A 20 2.27 -5.22 -13.44
CA ALA A 20 0.99 -5.93 -13.36
C ALA A 20 1.13 -7.47 -13.42
N GLU A 21 2.16 -7.97 -14.11
CA GLU A 21 2.43 -9.41 -14.29
C GLU A 21 3.72 -9.84 -13.58
N LYS A 22 4.21 -9.03 -12.64
CA LYS A 22 5.45 -9.30 -11.90
C LYS A 22 5.15 -9.99 -10.57
N THR A 23 6.18 -10.63 -10.01
CA THR A 23 6.05 -11.35 -8.75
C THR A 23 5.95 -10.38 -7.57
N ASP A 24 5.46 -10.84 -6.42
CA ASP A 24 5.45 -10.03 -5.20
C ASP A 24 6.85 -9.63 -4.75
N THR A 25 7.86 -10.42 -5.11
CA THR A 25 9.27 -10.08 -4.87
C THR A 25 9.71 -8.91 -5.74
N ASP A 26 9.38 -8.91 -7.02
CA ASP A 26 9.68 -7.79 -7.92
C ASP A 26 8.95 -6.51 -7.48
N ILE A 27 7.67 -6.60 -7.11
CA ILE A 27 6.88 -5.47 -6.62
C ILE A 27 7.47 -4.91 -5.33
N TRP A 28 7.87 -5.77 -4.41
CA TRP A 28 8.51 -5.39 -3.15
C TRP A 28 9.83 -4.65 -3.36
N GLU A 29 10.73 -5.21 -4.17
CA GLU A 29 12.02 -4.57 -4.46
C GLU A 29 11.83 -3.25 -5.21
N PHE A 30 10.89 -3.19 -6.16
CA PHE A 30 10.55 -1.93 -6.81
C PHE A 30 10.08 -0.87 -5.81
N ALA A 31 9.13 -1.22 -4.93
CA ALA A 31 8.61 -0.27 -3.95
C ALA A 31 9.70 0.18 -2.98
N LYS A 32 10.55 -0.75 -2.53
CA LYS A 32 11.71 -0.46 -1.67
C LYS A 32 12.70 0.49 -2.33
N SER A 33 13.13 0.21 -3.56
CA SER A 33 14.12 1.02 -4.29
C SER A 33 13.61 2.41 -4.67
N ASN A 34 12.29 2.59 -4.75
CA ASN A 34 11.66 3.86 -5.15
C ASN A 34 10.92 4.56 -3.98
N ASN A 35 11.17 4.13 -2.74
CA ASN A 35 10.56 4.73 -1.53
C ASN A 35 9.02 4.75 -1.54
N PHE A 36 8.38 3.75 -2.15
CA PHE A 36 6.92 3.59 -2.10
C PHE A 36 6.46 2.85 -0.84
N CYS A 37 5.22 3.13 -0.46
CA CYS A 37 4.41 2.29 0.41
C CYS A 37 3.48 1.44 -0.45
N ILE A 38 3.36 0.15 -0.12
CA ILE A 38 2.49 -0.79 -0.83
C ILE A 38 1.11 -0.78 -0.17
N VAL A 39 0.06 -0.54 -0.96
CA VAL A 39 -1.33 -0.67 -0.53
C VAL A 39 -1.93 -1.89 -1.21
N THR A 40 -2.36 -2.89 -0.44
CA THR A 40 -2.79 -4.19 -1.00
C THR A 40 -3.85 -4.88 -0.16
N GLN A 41 -4.62 -5.77 -0.77
CA GLN A 41 -5.50 -6.72 -0.08
C GLN A 41 -4.81 -8.07 0.18
N ASP A 42 -3.68 -8.31 -0.48
CA ASP A 42 -2.92 -9.54 -0.39
C ASP A 42 -2.19 -9.63 0.96
N ALA A 43 -2.40 -10.74 1.66
CA ALA A 43 -1.82 -10.99 2.97
C ALA A 43 -0.30 -11.17 2.90
N ASP A 44 0.24 -11.66 1.79
CA ASP A 44 1.66 -12.03 1.67
C ASP A 44 2.58 -10.83 1.89
N PHE A 45 2.18 -9.63 1.44
CA PHE A 45 2.92 -8.39 1.71
C PHE A 45 2.86 -7.98 3.19
N ALA A 46 1.71 -8.13 3.84
CA ALA A 46 1.56 -7.80 5.26
C ALA A 46 2.36 -8.76 6.14
N GLU A 47 2.32 -10.05 5.83
CA GLU A 47 3.13 -11.08 6.49
C GLU A 47 4.62 -10.83 6.28
N ARG A 48 5.03 -10.53 5.04
CA ARG A 48 6.42 -10.16 4.72
C ARG A 48 6.87 -8.92 5.51
N SER A 49 6.02 -7.90 5.63
CA SER A 49 6.32 -6.72 6.45
C SER A 49 6.44 -7.02 7.93
N ARG A 50 5.62 -7.93 8.46
CA ARG A 50 5.72 -8.39 9.87
C ARG A 50 7.02 -9.18 10.12
N LEU A 51 7.48 -9.96 9.15
CA LEU A 51 8.70 -10.78 9.26
C LEU A 51 9.99 -9.96 9.09
N TYR A 52 10.03 -9.05 8.12
CA TYR A 52 11.26 -8.37 7.71
C TYR A 52 11.27 -6.87 8.01
N GLY A 53 10.15 -6.31 8.49
CA GLY A 53 9.99 -4.88 8.70
C GLY A 53 9.88 -4.09 7.40
N SER A 54 10.15 -2.79 7.49
CA SER A 54 10.24 -1.87 6.34
C SER A 54 11.70 -1.47 6.08
N PRO A 55 12.10 -1.10 4.84
CA PRO A 55 11.26 -0.80 3.66
C PRO A 55 10.89 -1.99 2.75
N PRO A 56 9.77 -1.91 2.00
CA PRO A 56 8.76 -0.84 1.99
C PRO A 56 7.77 -0.98 3.17
N LYS A 57 7.02 0.10 3.44
CA LYS A 57 5.88 0.07 4.37
C LYS A 57 4.65 -0.53 3.68
N VAL A 58 3.77 -1.18 4.43
CA VAL A 58 2.59 -1.86 3.88
C VAL A 58 1.31 -1.35 4.54
N VAL A 59 0.30 -1.06 3.72
CA VAL A 59 -1.09 -0.84 4.13
C VAL A 59 -1.90 -2.02 3.63
N TRP A 60 -2.43 -2.80 4.56
CA TRP A 60 -3.24 -3.98 4.28
C TRP A 60 -4.72 -3.66 4.40
N LEU A 61 -5.45 -3.78 3.30
CA LEU A 61 -6.87 -3.48 3.19
C LEU A 61 -7.71 -4.73 3.50
N ARG A 62 -8.52 -4.68 4.55
CA ARG A 62 -9.36 -5.79 5.03
C ARG A 62 -10.80 -5.66 4.55
N CYS A 63 -11.00 -5.34 3.28
CA CYS A 63 -12.32 -5.17 2.68
C CYS A 63 -12.80 -6.38 1.85
N GLY A 64 -11.96 -7.41 1.66
CA GLY A 64 -12.25 -8.52 0.74
C GLY A 64 -12.51 -8.04 -0.69
N ASN A 65 -13.20 -8.85 -1.51
CA ASN A 65 -13.57 -8.45 -2.88
C ASN A 65 -14.58 -7.30 -2.85
N ALA A 66 -14.06 -6.08 -2.83
CA ALA A 66 -14.81 -4.85 -2.76
C ALA A 66 -14.69 -4.07 -4.07
N PRO A 67 -15.76 -3.41 -4.52
CA PRO A 67 -15.69 -2.53 -5.67
C PRO A 67 -14.75 -1.34 -5.39
N THR A 68 -14.16 -0.77 -6.45
CA THR A 68 -13.16 0.29 -6.35
C THR A 68 -13.58 1.49 -5.49
N TYR A 69 -14.86 1.86 -5.47
CA TYR A 69 -15.35 2.98 -4.65
C TYR A 69 -15.29 2.69 -3.15
N GLN A 70 -15.43 1.43 -2.72
CA GLN A 70 -15.29 1.05 -1.30
C GLN A 70 -13.83 1.04 -0.89
N VAL A 71 -12.94 0.52 -1.75
CA VAL A 71 -11.49 0.59 -1.55
C VAL A 71 -11.02 2.05 -1.43
N GLU A 72 -11.53 2.93 -2.30
CA GLU A 72 -11.25 4.36 -2.25
C GLU A 72 -11.73 4.98 -0.92
N ALA A 73 -12.97 4.69 -0.50
CA ALA A 73 -13.51 5.20 0.77
C ALA A 73 -12.69 4.72 1.98
N LEU A 74 -12.25 3.46 1.98
CA LEU A 74 -11.42 2.89 3.04
C LEU A 74 -10.06 3.60 3.14
N ILE A 75 -9.38 3.80 2.00
CA ILE A 75 -8.09 4.51 1.97
C ILE A 75 -8.26 5.96 2.43
N ARG A 76 -9.34 6.63 2.03
CA ARG A 76 -9.66 8.00 2.45
C ARG A 76 -9.94 8.08 3.96
N ALA A 77 -10.72 7.16 4.50
CA ALA A 77 -11.00 7.08 5.93
C ALA A 77 -9.74 6.83 6.75
N GLY A 78 -8.81 6.02 6.21
CA GLY A 78 -7.52 5.70 6.83
C GLY A 78 -6.40 6.72 6.59
N GLN A 79 -6.65 7.86 5.94
CA GLN A 79 -5.60 8.78 5.49
C GLN A 79 -4.62 9.19 6.60
N TYR A 80 -5.12 9.58 7.78
CA TYR A 80 -4.27 9.99 8.90
C TYR A 80 -3.42 8.84 9.46
N ALA A 81 -4.00 7.63 9.53
CA ALA A 81 -3.25 6.45 9.96
C ALA A 81 -2.17 6.06 8.94
N ILE A 82 -2.46 6.21 7.64
CA ILE A 82 -1.46 6.02 6.57
C ILE A 82 -0.35 7.06 6.70
N GLN A 83 -0.66 8.33 6.95
CA GLN A 83 0.35 9.37 7.18
C GLN A 83 1.23 9.04 8.39
N GLU A 84 0.63 8.64 9.51
CA GLU A 84 1.36 8.21 10.70
C GLU A 84 2.27 7.02 10.41
N LEU A 85 1.78 6.01 9.67
CA LEU A 85 2.60 4.90 9.20
C LEU A 85 3.82 5.42 8.43
N LEU A 86 3.66 6.38 7.51
CA LEU A 86 4.76 6.89 6.70
C LEU A 86 5.80 7.66 7.53
N GLU A 87 5.37 8.40 8.55
CA GLU A 87 6.24 9.25 9.39
C GLU A 87 6.98 8.47 10.49
N LYS A 88 6.38 7.40 11.03
CA LYS A 88 6.95 6.63 12.15
C LYS A 88 7.95 5.56 11.65
N PRO A 89 9.25 5.62 12.01
CA PRO A 89 10.23 4.66 11.51
C PRO A 89 9.96 3.21 11.98
N ASP A 90 9.43 3.05 13.19
CA ASP A 90 9.15 1.73 13.80
C ASP A 90 7.83 1.10 13.33
N PHE A 91 7.04 1.79 12.51
CA PHE A 91 5.80 1.25 11.96
C PHE A 91 6.06 0.69 10.56
N HIS A 92 5.79 -0.60 10.37
CA HIS A 92 6.08 -1.29 9.11
C HIS A 92 4.82 -1.65 8.34
N CYS A 93 3.76 -2.02 9.06
CA CYS A 93 2.49 -2.48 8.49
C CYS A 93 1.32 -1.80 9.21
N LEU A 94 0.33 -1.34 8.45
CA LEU A 94 -0.96 -0.83 8.93
C LEU A 94 -2.07 -1.71 8.39
N GLU A 95 -3.03 -2.10 9.24
CA GLU A 95 -4.24 -2.80 8.83
C GLU A 95 -5.42 -1.82 8.82
N LEU A 96 -6.17 -1.77 7.73
CA LEU A 96 -7.36 -0.92 7.57
C LEU A 96 -8.60 -1.78 7.32
N HIS A 97 -9.71 -1.48 8.00
CA HIS A 97 -10.99 -2.19 7.95
C HIS A 97 -12.12 -1.34 7.38
#